data_AF-A0A8J2SKX7-F1
#
_entry.id   AF-A0A8J2SKX7-F1
#
_cell.length_a   1.000
_cell.length_b   1.000
_cell.length_c   1.000
_cell.angle_alpha   90.00
_cell.angle_beta   90.00
_cell.angle_gamma   90.00
#
_symmetry.space_group_name_H-M   'P 1'
#
loop_
_entity.id
_entity.type
_entity.pdbx_description
1 polymer ?
#
loop_
_entity_poly.entity_id
_entity_poly.type
_entity_poly.pdbx_seq_one_letter_code
_entity_poly.pdbx_strand_id
1 'polypeptide(L)'
;MSELGAAAAHPDYPMWSSLLRWSLAQGSDGTSASPQGPMSEEKRKFLEGALKAMGEDGAERQRAIFEAVQKYVDGAGDADACVDALEQLEDDAQDLDAARDLLKVGMLGLVLKAVDADDAAVSAAACGVVAVATANDAEVQNGAGQQAVDALLGAWRRSAAREDDGWGRRALHALCATTRNAPMEKRYVEKDACEVLKYALLRSATKDGARLAAKAAFALQALLADDPGRKTHLGSAINAATRHLEAPPLFADDVAADAARRQLREHCARAVARAGPPKRAEQCAAAAKRFLGDAARAAACEAEGVADSLAVLEGRES
;
A
#
# COMPACT_ATOMS: atom_id res chain seq x y z
N MET A 1 -9.60 30.93 42.73
CA MET A 1 -8.41 31.62 42.20
C MET A 1 -7.42 30.56 41.75
N SER A 2 -6.88 30.51 40.53
CA SER A 2 -7.28 31.07 39.22
C SER A 2 -6.34 30.51 38.13
N GLU A 3 -5.83 29.27 38.23
CA GLU A 3 -4.78 28.81 37.29
C GLU A 3 -4.92 27.37 36.77
N LEU A 4 -6.04 26.69 36.97
CA LEU A 4 -6.23 25.31 36.45
C LEU A 4 -7.16 25.21 35.23
N GLY A 5 -7.73 26.33 34.77
CA GLY A 5 -8.62 26.38 33.60
C GLY A 5 -7.90 26.63 32.26
N ALA A 6 -6.60 26.95 32.27
CA ALA A 6 -5.90 27.41 31.07
C ALA A 6 -5.12 26.30 30.34
N ALA A 7 -4.88 25.14 30.97
CA ALA A 7 -4.07 24.08 30.36
C ALA A 7 -4.87 23.10 29.46
N ALA A 8 -6.20 23.27 29.36
CA ALA A 8 -7.09 22.37 28.61
C ALA A 8 -7.31 22.78 27.14
N ALA A 9 -6.67 23.85 26.67
CA ALA A 9 -6.86 24.39 25.33
C ALA A 9 -5.57 24.39 24.51
N HIS A 10 -4.77 23.32 24.57
CA HIS A 10 -3.71 23.09 23.59
C HIS A 10 -4.28 22.24 22.45
N PRO A 11 -4.33 22.74 21.20
CA PRO A 11 -5.02 22.09 20.08
C PRO A 11 -4.38 20.76 19.60
N ASP A 12 -3.19 20.41 20.10
CA ASP A 12 -2.42 19.26 19.59
C ASP A 12 -2.46 18.02 20.48
N TYR A 13 -3.18 18.05 21.61
CA TYR A 13 -3.38 16.87 22.44
C TYR A 13 -4.84 16.42 22.36
N PRO A 14 -5.13 15.30 21.70
CA PRO A 14 -6.49 14.78 21.72
C PRO A 14 -6.86 14.50 23.18
N MET A 15 -8.13 14.68 23.51
CA MET A 15 -8.73 14.60 24.86
C MET A 15 -8.49 13.28 25.63
N TRP A 16 -7.62 12.39 25.14
CA TRP A 16 -7.07 11.21 25.80
C TRP A 16 -6.55 11.48 27.19
N SER A 17 -5.83 12.58 27.42
CA SER A 17 -5.29 12.88 28.75
C SER A 17 -6.42 13.10 29.77
N SER A 18 -7.49 13.78 29.35
CA SER A 18 -8.70 14.00 30.14
C SER A 18 -9.50 12.71 30.33
N LEU A 19 -9.60 11.88 29.28
CA LEU A 19 -10.35 10.62 29.30
C LEU A 19 -9.63 9.52 30.09
N LEU A 20 -8.29 9.47 30.03
CA LEU A 20 -7.42 8.63 30.85
C LEU A 20 -7.45 9.06 32.30
N ARG A 21 -7.31 10.37 32.59
CA ARG A 21 -7.44 10.88 33.96
C ARG A 21 -8.83 10.57 34.53
N TRP A 22 -9.87 10.67 33.72
CA TRP A 22 -11.21 10.26 34.09
C TRP A 22 -11.30 8.75 34.36
N SER A 23 -10.74 7.90 33.49
CA SER A 23 -10.71 6.44 33.66
C SER A 23 -9.96 6.01 34.93
N LEU A 24 -8.80 6.61 35.20
CA LEU A 24 -8.06 6.42 36.45
C LEU A 24 -8.85 6.92 37.67
N ALA A 25 -9.56 8.05 37.55
CA ALA A 25 -10.40 8.58 38.63
C ALA A 25 -11.66 7.75 38.89
N GLN A 26 -12.10 6.89 37.95
CA GLN A 26 -13.15 5.89 38.21
C GLN A 26 -12.63 4.68 39.00
N GLY A 27 -11.35 4.66 39.41
CA GLY A 27 -10.81 3.67 40.35
C GLY A 27 -10.56 2.28 39.75
N SER A 28 -10.56 2.14 38.43
CA SER A 28 -10.24 0.88 37.77
C SER A 28 -8.71 0.71 37.66
N ASP A 29 -8.08 0.27 38.74
CA ASP A 29 -6.71 -0.27 38.70
C ASP A 29 -6.63 -1.66 38.02
N GLY A 30 -7.76 -2.18 37.52
CA GLY A 30 -7.87 -3.49 36.88
C GLY A 30 -7.88 -4.68 37.84
N THR A 31 -7.71 -4.45 39.15
CA THR A 31 -7.55 -5.50 40.18
C THR A 31 -8.69 -5.54 41.20
N SER A 32 -9.57 -4.53 41.20
CA SER A 32 -10.78 -4.50 42.03
C SER A 32 -12.05 -4.49 41.18
N ALA A 33 -13.08 -5.19 41.65
CA ALA A 33 -14.36 -5.32 40.96
C ALA A 33 -14.99 -3.93 40.77
N SER A 34 -15.14 -3.51 39.50
CA SER A 34 -15.72 -2.21 39.16
C SER A 34 -17.17 -2.11 39.68
N PRO A 35 -17.65 -0.93 40.08
CA PRO A 35 -19.05 -0.75 40.46
C PRO A 35 -19.94 -1.00 39.23
N GLN A 36 -20.59 -2.16 39.18
CA GLN A 36 -21.55 -2.52 38.15
C GLN A 36 -22.88 -1.82 38.44
N GLY A 37 -22.94 -0.51 38.20
CA GLY A 37 -24.13 0.31 38.37
C GLY A 37 -24.45 1.08 37.10
N PRO A 38 -25.73 1.45 36.85
CA PRO A 38 -26.10 2.29 35.74
C PRO A 38 -25.36 3.64 35.81
N MET A 39 -24.74 4.01 34.69
CA MET A 39 -23.95 5.24 34.56
C MET A 39 -24.79 6.48 34.91
N SER A 40 -24.25 7.40 35.72
CA SER A 40 -24.93 8.66 36.04
C SER A 40 -25.09 9.53 34.79
N GLU A 41 -26.16 10.33 34.77
CA GLU A 41 -26.54 11.07 33.55
C GLU A 41 -25.53 12.15 33.14
N GLU A 42 -24.82 12.73 34.10
CA GLU A 42 -23.71 13.65 33.84
C GLU A 42 -22.51 12.94 33.21
N LYS A 43 -22.19 11.71 33.65
CA LYS A 43 -21.13 10.88 33.06
C LYS A 43 -21.48 10.45 31.65
N ARG A 44 -22.75 10.11 31.42
CA ARG A 44 -23.28 9.81 30.08
C ARG A 44 -23.07 11.00 29.15
N LYS A 45 -23.51 12.20 29.55
CA LYS A 45 -23.38 13.42 28.74
C LYS A 45 -21.92 13.82 28.50
N PHE A 46 -21.04 13.63 29.49
CA PHE A 46 -19.60 13.86 29.32
C PHE A 46 -18.99 12.90 28.29
N LEU A 47 -19.26 11.60 28.40
CA LEU A 47 -18.75 10.60 27.46
C LEU A 47 -19.36 10.77 26.06
N GLU A 48 -20.66 11.06 25.96
CA GLU A 48 -21.32 11.37 24.69
C GLU A 48 -20.74 12.64 24.04
N GLY A 49 -20.44 13.67 24.84
CA GLY A 49 -19.78 14.89 24.37
C GLY A 49 -18.36 14.63 23.89
N ALA A 50 -17.57 13.84 24.63
CA ALA A 50 -16.22 13.45 24.24
C ALA A 50 -16.21 12.56 22.98
N LEU A 51 -17.15 11.61 22.88
CA LEU A 51 -17.31 10.75 21.70
C LEU A 51 -17.78 11.54 20.47
N LYS A 52 -18.70 12.49 20.63
CA LYS A 52 -19.15 13.37 19.54
C LYS A 52 -18.07 14.33 19.08
N ALA A 53 -17.35 14.97 19.99
CA ALA A 53 -16.23 15.86 19.65
C ALA A 53 -15.11 15.11 18.90
N MET A 54 -14.90 13.82 19.17
CA MET A 54 -13.98 12.98 18.39
C MET A 54 -14.54 12.55 17.03
N GLY A 55 -15.86 12.47 16.86
CA GLY A 55 -16.51 12.03 15.62
C GLY A 55 -16.86 13.16 14.65
N GLU A 56 -17.16 14.37 15.15
CA GLU A 56 -17.57 15.52 14.33
C GLU A 56 -16.41 16.05 13.46
N ASP A 57 -15.18 16.07 14.00
CA ASP A 57 -14.00 16.60 13.29
C ASP A 57 -13.59 15.73 12.09
N GLY A 58 -13.80 14.40 12.18
CA GLY A 58 -13.48 13.46 11.10
C GLY A 58 -14.39 13.61 9.88
N ALA A 59 -15.70 13.78 10.11
CA ALA A 59 -16.68 13.91 9.03
C ALA A 59 -16.57 15.26 8.31
N GLU A 60 -16.29 16.35 9.03
CA GLU A 60 -16.04 17.66 8.42
C GLU A 60 -14.73 17.67 7.63
N ARG A 61 -13.66 17.06 8.17
CA ARG A 61 -12.40 16.89 7.44
C ARG A 61 -12.58 16.11 6.15
N GLN A 62 -13.27 14.97 6.19
CA GLN A 62 -13.53 14.16 4.98
C GLN A 62 -14.34 14.92 3.93
N ARG A 63 -15.32 15.75 4.35
CA ARG A 63 -16.07 16.61 3.44
C ARG A 63 -15.18 17.68 2.80
N ALA A 64 -14.30 18.30 3.58
CA ALA A 64 -13.36 19.29 3.06
C ALA A 64 -12.41 18.68 2.01
N ILE A 65 -11.89 17.47 2.27
CA ILE A 65 -11.07 16.71 1.31
C ILE A 65 -11.87 16.45 0.03
N PHE A 66 -13.10 15.94 0.16
CA PHE A 66 -13.98 15.69 -0.98
C PHE A 66 -14.21 16.94 -1.82
N GLU A 67 -14.52 18.06 -1.17
CA GLU A 67 -14.79 19.33 -1.83
C GLU A 67 -13.56 19.88 -2.55
N ALA A 68 -12.37 19.77 -1.96
CA ALA A 68 -11.11 20.22 -2.58
C ALA A 68 -10.81 19.45 -3.87
N VAL A 69 -10.90 18.12 -3.84
CA VAL A 69 -10.68 17.28 -5.04
C VAL A 69 -11.77 17.53 -6.08
N GLN A 70 -13.03 17.69 -5.66
CA GLN A 70 -14.15 17.92 -6.57
C GLN A 70 -14.00 19.27 -7.29
N LYS A 71 -13.69 20.34 -6.56
CA LYS A 71 -13.43 21.66 -7.15
C LYS A 71 -12.31 21.63 -8.18
N TYR A 72 -11.22 20.92 -7.89
CA TYR A 72 -10.12 20.78 -8.83
C TYR A 72 -10.56 20.05 -10.10
N VAL A 73 -11.25 18.91 -9.96
CA VAL A 73 -11.76 18.13 -11.09
C VAL A 73 -12.76 18.92 -11.94
N ASP A 74 -13.56 19.80 -11.32
CA ASP A 74 -14.50 20.69 -12.01
C ASP A 74 -13.81 21.94 -12.62
N GLY A 75 -12.49 22.09 -12.46
CA GLY A 75 -11.71 23.19 -13.03
C GLY A 75 -11.80 24.51 -12.26
N ALA A 76 -12.39 24.50 -11.07
CA ALA A 76 -12.56 25.68 -10.21
C ALA A 76 -11.65 25.67 -8.96
N GLY A 77 -10.88 24.60 -8.78
CA GLY A 77 -10.02 24.37 -7.61
C GLY A 77 -8.55 24.69 -7.87
N ASP A 78 -7.84 24.93 -6.78
CA ASP A 78 -6.40 25.11 -6.76
C ASP A 78 -5.67 23.75 -6.75
N ALA A 79 -4.54 23.67 -7.44
CA ALA A 79 -3.78 22.43 -7.58
C ALA A 79 -3.13 22.03 -6.25
N ASP A 80 -2.53 22.99 -5.53
CA ASP A 80 -1.84 22.72 -4.26
C ASP A 80 -2.84 22.25 -3.21
N ALA A 81 -3.99 22.92 -3.09
CA ALA A 81 -5.07 22.47 -2.21
C ALA A 81 -5.60 21.06 -2.55
N CYS A 82 -5.59 20.69 -3.84
CA CYS A 82 -5.98 19.34 -4.26
C CYS A 82 -4.91 18.30 -3.87
N VAL A 83 -3.63 18.63 -4.04
CA VAL A 83 -2.50 17.77 -3.63
C VAL A 83 -2.55 17.52 -2.13
N ASP A 84 -2.65 18.57 -1.31
CA ASP A 84 -2.73 18.44 0.15
C ASP A 84 -3.91 17.54 0.58
N ALA A 85 -5.07 17.73 -0.05
CA ALA A 85 -6.25 16.91 0.21
C ALA A 85 -6.03 15.43 -0.18
N LEU A 86 -5.35 15.16 -1.31
CA LEU A 86 -5.04 13.81 -1.76
C LEU A 86 -3.97 13.13 -0.90
N GLU A 87 -2.97 13.86 -0.41
CA GLU A 87 -1.97 13.32 0.52
C GLU A 87 -2.61 12.95 1.86
N GLN A 88 -3.47 13.80 2.41
CA GLN A 88 -4.24 13.46 3.61
C GLN A 88 -5.16 12.25 3.38
N LEU A 89 -5.75 12.15 2.18
CA LEU A 89 -6.58 11.01 1.82
C LEU A 89 -5.77 9.71 1.68
N GLU A 90 -4.52 9.80 1.22
CA GLU A 90 -3.61 8.65 1.15
C GLU A 90 -3.32 8.09 2.55
N ASP A 91 -3.10 8.97 3.52
CA ASP A 91 -2.90 8.58 4.92
C ASP A 91 -4.16 7.97 5.53
N ASP A 92 -5.33 8.59 5.31
CA ASP A 92 -6.61 8.08 5.80
C ASP A 92 -6.92 6.69 5.18
N ALA A 93 -6.60 6.50 3.89
CA ALA A 93 -6.83 5.25 3.17
C ALA A 93 -5.90 4.08 3.60
N GLN A 94 -4.93 4.32 4.49
CA GLN A 94 -4.14 3.25 5.09
C GLN A 94 -5.00 2.36 6.00
N ASP A 95 -6.09 2.90 6.55
CA ASP A 95 -7.11 2.14 7.26
C ASP A 95 -8.05 1.43 6.26
N LEU A 96 -8.27 0.13 6.49
CA LEU A 96 -9.04 -0.71 5.57
C LEU A 96 -10.51 -0.32 5.50
N ASP A 97 -11.10 0.11 6.62
CA ASP A 97 -12.50 0.50 6.66
C ASP A 97 -12.68 1.86 5.97
N ALA A 98 -11.76 2.80 6.20
CA ALA A 98 -11.70 4.05 5.46
C ALA A 98 -11.59 3.83 3.95
N ALA A 99 -10.67 2.96 3.49
CA ALA A 99 -10.51 2.63 2.07
C ALA A 99 -11.80 2.09 1.43
N ARG A 100 -12.54 1.22 2.13
CA ARG A 100 -13.84 0.71 1.67
C ARG A 100 -14.89 1.81 1.62
N ASP A 101 -14.90 2.72 2.60
CA ASP A 101 -15.85 3.82 2.62
C ASP A 101 -15.58 4.83 1.50
N LEU A 102 -14.32 5.03 1.10
CA LEU A 102 -13.98 5.81 -0.11
C LEU A 102 -14.57 5.20 -1.39
N LEU A 103 -14.62 3.87 -1.49
CA LEU A 103 -15.31 3.20 -2.58
C LEU A 103 -16.81 3.46 -2.53
N LYS A 104 -17.45 3.21 -1.38
CA LYS A 104 -18.91 3.30 -1.20
C LYS A 104 -19.46 4.70 -1.44
N VAL A 105 -18.73 5.72 -0.98
CA VAL A 105 -19.11 7.14 -1.14
C VAL A 105 -18.81 7.65 -2.57
N GLY A 106 -18.11 6.86 -3.39
CA GLY A 106 -17.75 7.22 -4.77
C GLY A 106 -16.54 8.14 -4.88
N MET A 107 -15.85 8.41 -3.76
CA MET A 107 -14.65 9.24 -3.71
C MET A 107 -13.52 8.65 -4.56
N LEU A 108 -13.36 7.33 -4.60
CA LEU A 108 -12.38 6.69 -5.48
C LEU A 108 -12.62 7.00 -6.96
N GLY A 109 -13.88 7.10 -7.39
CA GLY A 109 -14.20 7.50 -8.76
C GLY A 109 -13.75 8.93 -9.08
N LEU A 110 -13.82 9.82 -8.10
CA LEU A 110 -13.32 11.20 -8.21
C LEU A 110 -11.79 11.23 -8.25
N VAL A 111 -11.13 10.47 -7.37
CA VAL A 111 -9.67 10.32 -7.37
C VAL A 111 -9.16 9.80 -8.71
N LEU A 112 -9.87 8.87 -9.35
CA LEU A 112 -9.49 8.39 -10.69
C LEU A 112 -9.56 9.48 -11.77
N LYS A 113 -10.47 10.46 -11.65
CA LYS A 113 -10.45 11.65 -12.54
C LYS A 113 -9.23 12.52 -12.27
N ALA A 114 -8.82 12.68 -11.01
CA ALA A 114 -7.60 13.39 -10.64
C ALA A 114 -6.32 12.68 -11.10
N VAL A 115 -6.32 11.34 -11.20
CA VAL A 115 -5.22 10.59 -11.86
C VAL A 115 -5.07 11.03 -13.33
N ASP A 116 -6.17 11.34 -14.01
CA ASP A 116 -6.18 11.82 -15.39
C ASP A 116 -5.89 13.31 -15.58
N ALA A 117 -5.59 14.03 -14.50
CA ALA A 117 -5.16 15.43 -14.58
C ALA A 117 -3.85 15.58 -15.38
N ASP A 118 -3.72 16.71 -16.07
CA ASP A 118 -2.49 17.12 -16.76
C ASP A 118 -1.43 17.67 -15.79
N ASP A 119 -1.82 18.01 -14.57
CA ASP A 119 -0.90 18.41 -13.51
C ASP A 119 -0.20 17.17 -12.93
N ALA A 120 1.13 17.18 -12.97
CA ALA A 120 1.94 16.03 -12.55
C ALA A 120 1.85 15.79 -11.04
N ALA A 121 1.78 16.85 -10.22
CA ALA A 121 1.71 16.73 -8.77
C ALA A 121 0.36 16.15 -8.34
N VAL A 122 -0.75 16.67 -8.90
CA VAL A 122 -2.09 16.16 -8.62
C VAL A 122 -2.24 14.71 -9.07
N SER A 123 -1.81 14.40 -10.30
CA SER A 123 -1.88 13.03 -10.81
C SER A 123 -1.02 12.07 -9.98
N ALA A 124 0.18 12.49 -9.56
CA ALA A 124 1.05 11.70 -8.70
C ALA A 124 0.46 11.49 -7.30
N ALA A 125 -0.18 12.50 -6.71
CA ALA A 125 -0.87 12.42 -5.43
C ALA A 125 -2.06 11.44 -5.50
N ALA A 126 -2.89 11.56 -6.53
CA ALA A 126 -4.03 10.68 -6.77
C ALA A 126 -3.60 9.22 -6.99
N CYS A 127 -2.48 8.99 -7.68
CA CYS A 127 -1.91 7.64 -7.80
C CYS A 127 -1.56 7.03 -6.44
N GLY A 128 -1.09 7.84 -5.48
CA GLY A 128 -0.81 7.39 -4.11
C GLY A 128 -2.02 6.84 -3.40
N VAL A 129 -3.11 7.61 -3.39
CA VAL A 129 -4.40 7.20 -2.82
C VAL A 129 -4.87 5.88 -3.42
N VAL A 130 -4.84 5.74 -4.75
CA VAL A 130 -5.22 4.50 -5.43
C VAL A 130 -4.32 3.34 -5.01
N ALA A 131 -3.01 3.58 -4.88
CA ALA A 131 -2.06 2.56 -4.47
C ALA A 131 -2.37 2.01 -3.08
N VAL A 132 -2.60 2.89 -2.10
CA VAL A 132 -2.87 2.48 -0.71
C VAL A 132 -4.24 1.82 -0.61
N ALA A 133 -5.28 2.44 -1.17
CA ALA A 133 -6.65 1.92 -1.09
C ALA A 133 -6.81 0.52 -1.72
N THR A 134 -6.08 0.23 -2.81
CA THR A 134 -6.20 -1.05 -3.53
C THR A 134 -5.22 -2.13 -3.07
N ALA A 135 -4.21 -1.79 -2.24
CA ALA A 135 -3.13 -2.72 -1.93
C ALA A 135 -3.54 -3.92 -1.08
N ASN A 136 -4.50 -3.75 -0.17
CA ASN A 136 -4.79 -4.73 0.89
C ASN A 136 -6.27 -5.14 0.96
N ASP A 137 -7.12 -4.63 0.07
CA ASP A 137 -8.55 -4.90 0.09
C ASP A 137 -9.07 -5.37 -1.28
N ALA A 138 -9.62 -6.59 -1.30
CA ALA A 138 -10.13 -7.21 -2.53
C ALA A 138 -11.42 -6.56 -3.03
N GLU A 139 -12.24 -5.97 -2.17
CA GLU A 139 -13.48 -5.29 -2.56
C GLU A 139 -13.17 -3.98 -3.30
N VAL A 140 -12.28 -3.17 -2.72
CA VAL A 140 -11.76 -1.94 -3.33
C VAL A 140 -11.04 -2.24 -4.64
N GLN A 141 -10.21 -3.29 -4.66
CA GLN A 141 -9.53 -3.71 -5.87
C GLN A 141 -10.52 -4.13 -6.95
N ASN A 142 -11.53 -4.95 -6.65
CA ASN A 142 -12.53 -5.38 -7.64
C ASN A 142 -13.42 -4.22 -8.14
N GLY A 143 -13.80 -3.29 -7.26
CA GLY A 143 -14.69 -2.18 -7.60
C GLY A 143 -13.99 -1.08 -8.39
N ALA A 144 -12.96 -0.46 -7.80
CA ALA A 144 -12.27 0.70 -8.39
C ALA A 144 -11.04 0.30 -9.22
N GLY A 145 -10.34 -0.77 -8.82
CA GLY A 145 -9.07 -1.14 -9.45
C GLY A 145 -9.21 -1.45 -10.94
N GLN A 146 -10.37 -1.94 -11.42
CA GLN A 146 -10.55 -2.31 -12.83
C GLN A 146 -10.61 -1.06 -13.70
N GLN A 147 -11.25 -0.01 -13.19
CA GLN A 147 -11.33 1.30 -13.82
C GLN A 147 -9.98 2.04 -13.70
N ALA A 148 -9.25 1.80 -12.60
CA ALA A 148 -7.97 2.43 -12.33
C ALA A 148 -6.88 2.07 -13.34
N VAL A 149 -6.86 0.84 -13.89
CA VAL A 149 -5.77 0.39 -14.79
C VAL A 149 -5.55 1.35 -15.95
N ASP A 150 -6.64 1.79 -16.60
CA ASP A 150 -6.55 2.68 -17.77
C ASP A 150 -5.99 4.06 -17.38
N ALA A 151 -6.51 4.64 -16.30
CA ALA A 151 -6.05 5.94 -15.78
C ALA A 151 -4.58 5.89 -15.35
N LEU A 152 -4.17 4.82 -14.65
CA LEU A 152 -2.79 4.63 -14.16
C LEU A 152 -1.80 4.40 -15.31
N LEU A 153 -2.19 3.64 -16.34
CA LEU A 153 -1.38 3.50 -17.55
C LEU A 153 -1.27 4.82 -18.30
N GLY A 154 -2.34 5.60 -18.36
CA GLY A 154 -2.35 6.97 -18.89
C GLY A 154 -1.37 7.87 -18.14
N ALA A 155 -1.46 7.91 -16.82
CA ALA A 155 -0.57 8.68 -15.95
C ALA A 155 0.90 8.28 -16.13
N TRP A 156 1.18 6.98 -16.18
CA TRP A 156 2.53 6.49 -16.45
C TRP A 156 3.05 6.94 -17.82
N ARG A 157 2.26 6.83 -18.89
CA ARG A 157 2.65 7.27 -20.24
C ARG A 157 2.93 8.77 -20.29
N ARG A 158 2.10 9.58 -19.64
CA ARG A 158 2.31 11.04 -19.53
C ARG A 158 3.59 11.37 -18.75
N SER A 159 3.84 10.66 -17.65
CA SER A 159 5.08 10.82 -16.87
C SER A 159 6.33 10.47 -17.68
N ALA A 160 6.27 9.38 -18.48
CA ALA A 160 7.37 8.96 -19.33
C ALA A 160 7.65 9.97 -20.45
N ALA A 161 6.59 10.55 -21.04
CA ALA A 161 6.72 11.60 -22.07
C ALA A 161 7.33 12.90 -21.53
N ARG A 162 7.15 13.17 -20.23
CA ARG A 162 7.70 14.35 -19.54
C ARG A 162 9.02 14.09 -18.81
N GLU A 163 9.53 12.85 -18.87
CA GLU A 163 10.72 12.41 -18.13
C GLU A 163 10.61 12.65 -16.61
N ASP A 164 9.37 12.65 -16.07
CA ASP A 164 9.11 12.81 -14.64
C ASP A 164 9.16 11.47 -13.93
N ASP A 165 10.35 11.17 -13.42
CA ASP A 165 10.63 9.97 -12.66
C ASP A 165 9.84 9.87 -11.35
N GLY A 166 9.47 11.00 -10.72
CA GLY A 166 8.71 11.03 -9.48
C GLY A 166 7.26 10.58 -9.71
N TRP A 167 6.60 11.21 -10.66
CA TRP A 167 5.25 10.87 -11.08
C TRP A 167 5.18 9.43 -11.61
N GLY A 168 6.12 9.03 -12.47
CA GLY A 168 6.14 7.70 -13.05
C GLY A 168 6.29 6.59 -12.01
N ARG A 169 7.06 6.83 -10.93
CA ARG A 169 7.16 5.88 -9.80
C ARG A 169 5.83 5.74 -9.07
N ARG A 170 5.10 6.83 -8.83
CA ARG A 170 3.80 6.82 -8.15
C ARG A 170 2.75 6.07 -8.97
N ALA A 171 2.65 6.36 -10.27
CA ALA A 171 1.72 5.68 -11.18
C ALA A 171 2.01 4.17 -11.27
N LEU A 172 3.28 3.80 -11.41
CA LEU A 172 3.70 2.40 -11.48
C LEU A 172 3.49 1.65 -10.17
N HIS A 173 3.73 2.31 -9.04
CA HIS A 173 3.46 1.77 -7.72
C HIS A 173 1.98 1.43 -7.56
N ALA A 174 1.10 2.36 -7.92
CA ALA A 174 -0.34 2.18 -7.89
C ALA A 174 -0.79 1.04 -8.80
N LEU A 175 -0.24 0.97 -10.01
CA LEU A 175 -0.50 -0.12 -10.94
C LEU A 175 -0.17 -1.48 -10.27
N CYS A 176 1.03 -1.64 -9.73
CA CYS A 176 1.41 -2.87 -9.04
C CYS A 176 0.56 -3.20 -7.79
N ALA A 177 0.01 -2.20 -7.11
CA ALA A 177 -0.88 -2.41 -5.96
C ALA A 177 -2.21 -3.07 -6.39
N THR A 178 -2.75 -2.67 -7.53
CA THR A 178 -3.99 -3.24 -8.08
C THR A 178 -3.86 -4.67 -8.60
N THR A 179 -2.73 -5.38 -8.43
CA THR A 179 -2.60 -6.79 -8.82
C THR A 179 -2.45 -7.75 -7.63
N ARG A 180 -2.66 -7.28 -6.39
CA ARG A 180 -2.35 -8.06 -5.16
C ARG A 180 -3.38 -9.12 -4.78
N ASN A 181 -4.66 -8.76 -4.64
CA ASN A 181 -5.67 -9.58 -3.96
C ASN A 181 -6.84 -10.01 -4.85
N ALA A 182 -6.95 -9.49 -6.07
CA ALA A 182 -8.03 -9.75 -7.00
C ALA A 182 -7.52 -10.05 -8.43
N PRO A 183 -8.26 -10.84 -9.22
CA PRO A 183 -7.91 -11.19 -10.60
C PRO A 183 -8.17 -10.01 -11.55
N MET A 184 -7.26 -9.03 -11.59
CA MET A 184 -7.38 -7.80 -12.40
C MET A 184 -6.87 -7.96 -13.82
N GLU A 185 -6.59 -9.19 -14.21
CA GLU A 185 -5.52 -9.49 -15.13
C GLU A 185 -5.93 -9.35 -16.61
N LYS A 186 -7.21 -9.51 -16.92
CA LYS A 186 -7.71 -9.38 -18.31
C LYS A 186 -7.40 -7.99 -18.84
N ARG A 187 -7.68 -6.94 -18.06
CA ARG A 187 -7.39 -5.55 -18.43
C ARG A 187 -5.90 -5.27 -18.52
N TYR A 188 -5.07 -5.89 -17.67
CA TYR A 188 -3.62 -5.74 -17.74
C TYR A 188 -3.03 -6.26 -19.06
N VAL A 189 -3.52 -7.42 -19.51
CA VAL A 189 -3.07 -8.03 -20.77
C VAL A 189 -3.59 -7.24 -21.98
N GLU A 190 -4.84 -6.78 -21.95
CA GLU A 190 -5.45 -6.03 -23.06
C GLU A 190 -4.83 -4.64 -23.29
N LYS A 191 -4.14 -4.07 -22.31
CA LYS A 191 -3.69 -2.66 -22.33
C LYS A 191 -2.17 -2.45 -22.40
N ASP A 192 -1.41 -3.49 -22.78
CA ASP A 192 0.06 -3.45 -22.87
C ASP A 192 0.76 -3.08 -21.55
N ALA A 193 0.23 -3.51 -20.41
CA ALA A 193 0.89 -3.32 -19.12
C ALA A 193 2.27 -4.02 -19.05
N CYS A 194 2.60 -4.89 -20.00
CA CYS A 194 3.89 -5.57 -20.10
C CYS A 194 5.07 -4.60 -20.25
N GLU A 195 4.96 -3.57 -21.10
CA GLU A 195 6.06 -2.62 -21.30
C GLU A 195 6.31 -1.78 -20.04
N VAL A 196 5.25 -1.50 -19.28
CA VAL A 196 5.33 -0.78 -18.00
C VAL A 196 6.04 -1.63 -16.94
N LEU A 197 5.71 -2.92 -16.83
CA LEU A 197 6.39 -3.86 -15.93
C LEU A 197 7.85 -4.08 -16.33
N LYS A 198 8.14 -4.22 -17.63
CA LYS A 198 9.50 -4.32 -18.14
C LYS A 198 10.31 -3.07 -17.79
N TYR A 199 9.75 -1.88 -18.02
CA TYR A 199 10.41 -0.62 -17.67
C TYR A 199 10.75 -0.55 -16.18
N ALA A 200 9.80 -0.91 -15.31
CA ALA A 200 10.00 -0.98 -13.87
C ALA A 200 11.17 -1.89 -13.47
N LEU A 201 11.20 -3.10 -14.03
CA LEU A 201 12.25 -4.09 -13.78
C LEU A 201 13.62 -3.56 -14.19
N LEU A 202 13.72 -2.80 -15.29
CA LEU A 202 15.00 -2.27 -15.78
C LEU A 202 15.58 -1.15 -14.89
N ARG A 203 14.80 -0.51 -14.02
CA ARG A 203 15.28 0.59 -13.16
C ARG A 203 15.86 0.16 -11.81
N SER A 204 16.07 -1.13 -11.58
CA SER A 204 16.61 -1.68 -10.31
C SER A 204 18.01 -1.20 -9.86
N ALA A 205 18.70 -0.38 -10.67
CA ALA A 205 20.04 0.11 -10.35
C ALA A 205 20.06 0.99 -9.09
N THR A 206 19.04 1.85 -8.91
CA THR A 206 18.91 2.74 -7.75
C THR A 206 18.18 2.07 -6.58
N LYS A 207 18.29 2.62 -5.36
CA LYS A 207 17.58 2.12 -4.17
C LYS A 207 16.07 2.11 -4.37
N ASP A 208 15.50 3.24 -4.81
CA ASP A 208 14.06 3.35 -5.06
C ASP A 208 13.63 2.53 -6.28
N GLY A 209 14.49 2.44 -7.29
CA GLY A 209 14.28 1.58 -8.44
C GLY A 209 14.28 0.09 -8.09
N ALA A 210 15.08 -0.36 -7.11
CA ALA A 210 15.07 -1.74 -6.63
C ALA A 210 13.75 -2.10 -5.93
N ARG A 211 13.23 -1.19 -5.10
CA ARG A 211 11.90 -1.36 -4.46
C ARG A 211 10.79 -1.43 -5.50
N LEU A 212 10.83 -0.55 -6.49
CA LEU A 212 9.87 -0.52 -7.58
C LEU A 212 9.94 -1.79 -8.45
N ALA A 213 11.15 -2.22 -8.80
CA ALA A 213 11.38 -3.46 -9.54
C ALA A 213 10.85 -4.67 -8.76
N ALA A 214 11.05 -4.73 -7.43
CA ALA A 214 10.51 -5.81 -6.61
C ALA A 214 8.97 -5.87 -6.68
N LYS A 215 8.30 -4.71 -6.63
CA LYS A 215 6.84 -4.62 -6.79
C LYS A 215 6.38 -5.02 -8.20
N ALA A 216 7.11 -4.64 -9.23
CA ALA A 216 6.82 -5.05 -10.59
C ALA A 216 7.03 -6.56 -10.81
N ALA A 217 8.05 -7.15 -10.18
CA ALA A 217 8.26 -8.59 -10.20
C ALA A 217 7.14 -9.34 -9.47
N PHE A 218 6.66 -8.79 -8.34
CA PHE A 218 5.50 -9.31 -7.64
C PHE A 218 4.23 -9.25 -8.52
N ALA A 219 3.97 -8.10 -9.18
CA ALA A 219 2.84 -7.95 -10.09
C ALA A 219 2.92 -8.94 -11.27
N LEU A 220 4.12 -9.11 -11.85
CA LEU A 220 4.37 -10.11 -12.89
C LEU A 220 4.11 -11.54 -12.40
N GLN A 221 4.53 -11.87 -11.17
CA GLN A 221 4.25 -13.15 -10.55
C GLN A 221 2.74 -13.39 -10.39
N ALA A 222 1.99 -12.37 -9.95
CA ALA A 222 0.54 -12.44 -9.78
C ALA A 222 -0.16 -12.71 -11.12
N LEU A 223 0.15 -11.91 -12.15
CA LEU A 223 -0.43 -12.06 -13.50
C LEU A 223 -0.14 -13.41 -14.17
N LEU A 224 0.96 -14.07 -13.80
CA LEU A 224 1.32 -15.40 -14.30
C LEU A 224 0.75 -16.55 -13.46
N ALA A 225 0.24 -16.27 -12.26
CA ALA A 225 -0.31 -17.29 -11.39
C ALA A 225 -1.68 -17.80 -11.84
N ASP A 226 -2.48 -16.93 -12.44
CA ASP A 226 -3.89 -17.17 -12.73
C ASP A 226 -4.09 -17.76 -14.16
N ASP A 227 -3.23 -17.42 -15.13
CA ASP A 227 -3.27 -18.02 -16.47
C ASP A 227 -1.88 -18.14 -17.15
N PRO A 228 -1.32 -19.36 -17.20
CA PRO A 228 -0.05 -19.65 -17.86
C PRO A 228 -0.05 -19.37 -19.37
N GLY A 229 -1.20 -19.25 -20.05
CA GLY A 229 -1.27 -18.93 -21.48
C GLY A 229 -0.74 -17.54 -21.82
N ARG A 230 -0.62 -16.65 -20.82
CA ARG A 230 -0.24 -15.23 -20.98
C ARG A 230 1.25 -14.99 -21.13
N LYS A 231 2.06 -16.04 -21.08
CA LYS A 231 3.52 -16.00 -21.29
C LYS A 231 3.92 -15.31 -22.60
N THR A 232 3.09 -15.45 -23.63
CA THR A 232 3.32 -14.81 -24.95
C THR A 232 3.26 -13.29 -24.84
N HIS A 233 2.26 -12.74 -24.14
CA HIS A 233 2.08 -11.30 -23.95
C HIS A 233 3.05 -10.71 -22.93
N LEU A 234 3.45 -11.49 -21.92
CA LEU A 234 4.36 -11.06 -20.86
C LEU A 234 5.84 -11.35 -21.16
N GLY A 235 6.17 -11.83 -22.36
CA GLY A 235 7.50 -12.32 -22.70
C GLY A 235 8.63 -11.29 -22.51
N SER A 236 8.36 -10.00 -22.78
CA SER A 236 9.37 -8.95 -22.64
C SER A 236 9.70 -8.67 -21.16
N ALA A 237 8.69 -8.65 -20.28
CA ALA A 237 8.86 -8.54 -18.84
C ALA A 237 9.51 -9.80 -18.22
N ILE A 238 9.14 -11.00 -18.69
CA ILE A 238 9.76 -12.26 -18.27
C ILE A 238 11.26 -12.30 -18.62
N ASN A 239 11.63 -11.80 -19.81
CA ASN A 239 13.04 -11.68 -20.21
C ASN A 239 13.79 -10.69 -19.32
N ALA A 240 13.18 -9.55 -18.95
CA ALA A 240 13.78 -8.60 -18.01
C ALA A 240 13.97 -9.24 -16.62
N ALA A 241 12.99 -9.99 -16.12
CA ALA A 241 13.11 -10.74 -14.87
C ALA A 241 14.20 -11.82 -14.92
N THR A 242 14.36 -12.49 -16.07
CA THR A 242 15.40 -13.51 -16.27
C THR A 242 16.81 -12.91 -16.19
N ARG A 243 17.02 -11.73 -16.77
CA ARG A 243 18.30 -11.01 -16.67
C ARG A 243 18.69 -10.66 -15.23
N HIS A 244 17.72 -10.39 -14.36
CA HIS A 244 17.98 -10.16 -12.92
C HIS A 244 18.42 -11.41 -12.17
N LEU A 245 18.01 -12.60 -12.64
CA LEU A 245 18.48 -13.86 -12.08
C LEU A 245 19.89 -14.18 -12.55
N GLU A 246 20.22 -13.86 -13.80
CA GLU A 246 21.55 -14.06 -14.40
C GLU A 246 22.60 -13.07 -13.88
N ALA A 247 22.20 -11.85 -13.52
CA ALA A 247 23.12 -10.85 -13.00
C ALA A 247 23.76 -11.30 -11.68
N PRO A 248 25.06 -11.02 -11.42
CA PRO A 248 25.65 -11.30 -10.12
C PRO A 248 24.92 -10.54 -9.01
N PRO A 249 24.85 -11.10 -7.78
CA PRO A 249 24.28 -10.38 -6.63
C PRO A 249 24.98 -9.04 -6.46
N LEU A 250 24.24 -7.96 -6.69
CA LEU A 250 24.63 -6.62 -6.32
C LEU A 250 24.41 -6.51 -4.82
N PHE A 251 25.47 -6.73 -4.04
CA PHE A 251 25.49 -6.40 -2.63
C PHE A 251 25.46 -4.87 -2.52
N ALA A 252 24.50 -4.34 -1.76
CA ALA A 252 24.46 -2.93 -1.40
C ALA A 252 24.87 -2.80 0.07
N ASP A 253 25.61 -1.75 0.40
CA ASP A 253 25.96 -1.44 1.79
C ASP A 253 24.71 -1.08 2.64
N ASP A 254 23.61 -0.74 1.98
CA ASP A 254 22.31 -0.42 2.58
C ASP A 254 21.45 -1.69 2.74
N VAL A 255 21.16 -2.06 3.99
CA VAL A 255 20.36 -3.24 4.37
C VAL A 255 18.97 -3.25 3.72
N ALA A 256 18.32 -2.08 3.59
CA ALA A 256 16.99 -1.99 3.00
C ALA A 256 17.03 -2.16 1.48
N ALA A 257 18.09 -1.66 0.82
CA ALA A 257 18.34 -1.90 -0.59
C ALA A 257 18.65 -3.39 -0.86
N ASP A 258 19.43 -4.02 0.02
CA ASP A 258 19.73 -5.46 -0.09
C ASP A 258 18.46 -6.31 0.08
N ALA A 259 17.62 -6.00 1.08
CA ALA A 259 16.33 -6.66 1.28
C ALA A 259 15.42 -6.53 0.05
N ALA A 260 15.32 -5.32 -0.53
CA ALA A 260 14.54 -5.10 -1.75
C ALA A 260 15.09 -5.89 -2.96
N ARG A 261 16.42 -5.98 -3.10
CA ARG A 261 17.06 -6.79 -4.15
C ARG A 261 16.81 -8.29 -3.95
N ARG A 262 16.81 -8.78 -2.72
CA ARG A 262 16.45 -10.18 -2.41
C ARG A 262 15.00 -10.47 -2.79
N GLN A 263 14.07 -9.61 -2.37
CA GLN A 263 12.65 -9.72 -2.73
C GLN A 263 12.45 -9.69 -4.25
N LEU A 264 13.12 -8.78 -4.95
CA LEU A 264 13.12 -8.72 -6.42
C LEU A 264 13.51 -10.06 -7.03
N ARG A 265 14.64 -10.64 -6.61
CA ARG A 265 15.12 -11.91 -7.16
C ARG A 265 14.18 -13.07 -6.85
N GLU A 266 13.60 -13.10 -5.66
CA GLU A 266 12.62 -14.11 -5.29
C GLU A 266 11.37 -14.04 -6.18
N HIS A 267 10.78 -12.85 -6.36
CA HIS A 267 9.63 -12.68 -7.22
C HIS A 267 9.96 -12.95 -8.69
N CYS A 268 11.13 -12.53 -9.18
CA CYS A 268 11.61 -12.89 -10.51
C CYS A 268 11.73 -14.40 -10.69
N ALA A 269 12.28 -15.12 -9.70
CA ALA A 269 12.39 -16.58 -9.73
C ALA A 269 11.02 -17.25 -9.78
N ARG A 270 10.07 -16.80 -8.95
CA ARG A 270 8.68 -17.31 -8.95
C ARG A 270 7.97 -17.03 -10.27
N ALA A 271 8.11 -15.83 -10.83
CA ALA A 271 7.54 -15.45 -12.12
C ALA A 271 8.10 -16.31 -13.27
N VAL A 272 9.43 -16.45 -13.36
CA VAL A 272 10.09 -17.27 -14.39
C VAL A 272 9.72 -18.75 -14.26
N ALA A 273 9.63 -19.28 -13.03
CA ALA A 273 9.21 -20.66 -12.80
C ALA A 273 7.78 -20.93 -13.31
N ARG A 274 6.85 -19.99 -13.10
CA ARG A 274 5.47 -20.07 -13.60
C ARG A 274 5.38 -19.91 -15.12
N ALA A 275 6.19 -19.00 -15.66
CA ALA A 275 6.33 -18.81 -17.10
C ALA A 275 6.89 -20.06 -17.82
N GLY A 276 7.59 -20.96 -17.12
CA GLY A 276 8.40 -21.97 -17.80
C GLY A 276 9.59 -21.33 -18.52
N PRO A 277 10.68 -22.07 -18.75
CA PRO A 277 11.90 -21.46 -19.26
C PRO A 277 11.66 -20.86 -20.66
N PRO A 278 12.02 -19.59 -20.93
CA PRO A 278 12.25 -19.18 -22.32
C PRO A 278 13.31 -20.13 -22.92
N LYS A 279 13.34 -20.28 -24.26
CA LYS A 279 14.26 -21.19 -24.97
C LYS A 279 15.77 -21.02 -24.65
N ARG A 280 16.15 -20.01 -23.86
CA ARG A 280 17.50 -19.75 -23.31
C ARG A 280 17.70 -20.15 -21.83
N ALA A 281 16.69 -20.63 -21.10
CA ALA A 281 16.62 -20.57 -19.63
C ALA A 281 16.53 -21.92 -18.89
N GLU A 282 17.04 -23.04 -19.42
CA GLU A 282 17.21 -24.25 -18.59
C GLU A 282 18.15 -23.99 -17.40
N GLN A 283 19.21 -23.19 -17.60
CA GLN A 283 20.14 -22.80 -16.55
C GLN A 283 19.51 -21.85 -15.52
N CYS A 284 18.69 -20.89 -15.96
CA CYS A 284 17.98 -19.96 -15.06
C CYS A 284 16.84 -20.63 -14.31
N ALA A 285 16.15 -21.61 -14.90
CA ALA A 285 15.13 -22.39 -14.21
C ALA A 285 15.74 -23.26 -13.09
N ALA A 286 16.92 -23.83 -13.32
CA ALA A 286 17.68 -24.53 -12.29
C ALA A 286 18.17 -23.57 -11.19
N ALA A 287 18.69 -22.39 -11.55
CA ALA A 287 19.10 -21.35 -10.60
C ALA A 287 17.91 -20.81 -9.78
N ALA A 288 16.76 -20.57 -10.41
CA ALA A 288 15.53 -20.15 -9.74
C ALA A 288 15.01 -21.22 -8.78
N LYS A 289 14.98 -22.49 -9.20
CA LYS A 289 14.60 -23.62 -8.32
C LYS A 289 15.57 -23.75 -7.14
N ARG A 290 16.87 -23.59 -7.38
CA ARG A 290 17.90 -23.62 -6.33
C ARG A 290 17.72 -22.47 -5.35
N PHE A 291 17.57 -21.23 -5.84
CA PHE A 291 17.34 -20.06 -5.01
C PHE A 291 16.07 -20.18 -4.17
N LEU A 292 14.96 -20.63 -4.75
CA LEU A 292 13.71 -20.86 -4.01
C LEU A 292 13.84 -21.98 -2.99
N GLY A 293 14.60 -23.04 -3.30
CA GLY A 293 14.93 -24.10 -2.35
C GLY A 293 15.80 -23.59 -1.19
N ASP A 294 16.79 -22.76 -1.48
CA ASP A 294 17.64 -22.11 -0.49
C ASP A 294 16.84 -21.15 0.40
N ALA A 295 15.96 -20.33 -0.18
CA ALA A 295 15.09 -19.42 0.55
C ALA A 295 14.06 -20.17 1.42
N ALA A 296 13.46 -21.25 0.92
CA ALA A 296 12.54 -22.09 1.69
C ALA A 296 13.23 -22.77 2.87
N ARG A 297 14.48 -23.23 2.68
CA ARG A 297 15.30 -23.79 3.77
C ARG A 297 15.67 -22.73 4.81
N ALA A 298 16.04 -21.52 4.38
CA ALA A 298 16.33 -20.42 5.28
C ALA A 298 15.09 -20.04 6.12
N ALA A 299 13.93 -19.91 5.48
CA ALA A 299 12.66 -19.64 6.16
C ALA A 299 12.25 -20.76 7.14
N ALA A 300 12.51 -22.02 6.78
CA ALA A 300 12.26 -23.16 7.67
C ALA A 300 13.19 -23.14 8.91
N CYS A 301 14.48 -22.85 8.74
CA CYS A 301 15.41 -22.70 9.86
C CYS A 301 15.06 -21.50 10.75
N GLU A 302 14.61 -20.38 10.18
CA GLU A 302 14.13 -19.24 10.96
C GLU A 302 12.85 -19.58 11.74
N ALA A 303 11.91 -20.32 11.13
CA ALA A 303 10.71 -20.78 11.80
C ALA A 303 10.98 -21.78 12.92
N GLU A 304 11.93 -22.71 12.73
CA GLU A 304 12.41 -23.63 13.77
C GLU A 304 13.12 -22.89 14.90
N GLY A 305 13.97 -21.92 14.60
CA GLY A 305 14.64 -21.10 15.63
C GLY A 305 13.67 -20.24 16.45
N VAL A 306 12.61 -19.71 15.81
CA VAL A 306 11.53 -18.99 16.50
C VAL A 306 10.67 -19.94 17.34
N ALA A 307 10.38 -21.15 16.85
CA ALA A 307 9.66 -22.18 17.60
C ALA A 307 10.46 -22.68 18.81
N ASP A 308 11.78 -22.88 18.69
CA ASP A 308 12.67 -23.22 19.80
C ASP A 308 12.75 -22.08 20.82
N SER A 309 12.83 -20.83 20.35
CA SER A 309 12.81 -19.66 21.23
C SER A 309 11.49 -19.52 22.00
N LEU A 310 10.35 -19.83 21.35
CA LEU A 310 9.03 -19.87 21.98
C LEU A 310 8.90 -21.04 22.95
N ALA A 311 9.44 -22.22 22.64
CA ALA A 311 9.45 -23.38 23.53
C ALA A 311 10.28 -23.14 24.80
N VAL A 312 11.40 -22.42 24.68
CA VAL A 312 12.22 -21.97 25.81
C VAL A 312 11.48 -20.93 26.66
N LEU A 313 10.71 -20.03 26.05
CA LEU A 313 9.89 -19.03 26.77
C LEU A 313 8.64 -19.63 27.43
N GLU A 314 8.09 -20.72 26.89
CA GLU A 314 6.93 -21.44 27.46
C GLU A 314 7.32 -22.45 28.57
N GLY A 315 8.59 -22.50 28.99
CA GLY A 315 9.01 -23.25 30.17
C GLY A 315 8.84 -24.77 30.05
N ARG A 316 8.92 -25.33 28.83
CA ARG A 316 9.06 -26.77 28.62
C ARG A 316 10.53 -27.14 28.47
N GLU A 317 11.27 -27.07 29.56
CA GLU A 317 12.50 -27.87 29.66
C GLU A 317 12.10 -29.34 29.88
N SER A 318 12.65 -30.20 29.03
CA SER A 318 12.55 -31.66 29.04
C SER A 318 13.04 -32.30 30.33
#